data_AF-A0A8T7K9Q5-F1
#
_entry.id   AF-A0A8T7K9Q5-F1
#
_cell.length_a   1.000
_cell.length_b   1.000
_cell.length_c   1.000
_cell.angle_alpha   90.00
_cell.angle_beta   90.00
_cell.angle_gamma   90.00
#
_symmetry.space_group_name_H-M   'P 1'
#
loop_
_entity.id
_entity.type
_entity.pdbx_description
1 polymer ?
#
loop_
_entity_poly.entity_id
_entity_poly.type
_entity_poly.pdbx_seq_one_letter_code
_entity_poly.pdbx_strand_id
1 'polypeptide(L)'
;MYRRLRKPRKADHDEQKPHSRAAEPATEALEMADPTHLSPGNALALQRMLGNRGVQQLRRQVAGDVTDGGVPAVAGVPPVADAAPNQEFEDFIRSRFIEFGDRFDLDYMPTGDTSPTVRPISGRVEIVLRMHIQFDDMTPARARQPPYDTYVFSPEQVADFAWKDDEKANFLSSMQRSVHEGWSGKHRMVCTSPGFEELSAGVDVKLEFAEDPGSAHFKVNALKVPRGAPSPRSGVNPGNTANFDSRDTEQGRFTQLSEQVKSFDLGSAALTTATTDLRPQIDAIATRLQGMPRPLNEDGSPGVHQVDLIGHASSSGPNDFNQELSQQRAKSVMDYLSTKMGSDAMIVARGVGEDGANNSADFRRVDVTANESQFDVVAHEVGHMFGLGDEYVDTQPPYNRPQGAHPSHFGDIEAELGTDKADDLLVGNTNSIMSEGTVVAPGHYVYFLKQLESATGKQWTVR
;
A
#
# COMPACT_ATOMS: atom_id res chain seq x y z
N MET A 1 -54.00 47.16 -4.91
CA MET A 1 -53.02 47.74 -5.86
C MET A 1 -52.18 46.62 -6.43
N TYR A 2 -52.36 46.34 -7.71
CA TYR A 2 -51.65 45.31 -8.47
C TYR A 2 -50.15 45.62 -8.61
N ARG A 3 -49.25 44.66 -8.37
CA ARG A 3 -47.94 44.64 -9.03
C ARG A 3 -47.44 43.22 -9.34
N ARG A 4 -47.41 43.00 -10.66
CA ARG A 4 -46.94 41.90 -11.51
C ARG A 4 -45.79 41.00 -11.01
N LEU A 5 -46.07 39.70 -11.07
CA LEU A 5 -45.35 38.60 -11.76
C LEU A 5 -43.91 38.88 -12.25
N ARG A 6 -42.96 38.08 -11.74
CA ARG A 6 -41.78 37.61 -12.49
C ARG A 6 -41.72 36.08 -12.37
N LYS A 7 -41.78 35.40 -13.53
CA LYS A 7 -41.58 33.95 -13.68
C LYS A 7 -40.11 33.58 -13.44
N PRO A 8 -39.81 32.41 -12.83
CA PRO A 8 -38.48 31.84 -12.87
C PRO A 8 -38.19 31.24 -14.26
N ARG A 9 -36.99 31.53 -14.79
CA ARG A 9 -36.41 30.91 -15.98
C ARG A 9 -36.08 29.44 -15.66
N LYS A 10 -36.56 28.52 -16.51
CA LYS A 10 -36.00 27.17 -16.61
C LYS A 10 -34.57 27.30 -17.12
N ALA A 11 -33.62 26.72 -16.40
CA ALA A 11 -32.30 26.43 -16.92
C ALA A 11 -32.40 25.07 -17.62
N ASP A 12 -32.16 25.07 -18.93
CA ASP A 12 -31.97 23.86 -19.72
C ASP A 12 -30.64 23.24 -19.29
N HIS A 13 -30.70 22.07 -18.65
CA HIS A 13 -29.55 21.21 -18.45
C HIS A 13 -29.36 20.39 -19.73
N ASP A 14 -28.46 20.85 -20.58
CA ASP A 14 -27.92 20.04 -21.67
C ASP A 14 -27.07 18.92 -21.06
N GLU A 15 -27.54 17.69 -21.29
CA GLU A 15 -26.92 16.45 -20.87
C GLU A 15 -25.70 16.18 -21.77
N GLN A 16 -24.55 16.76 -21.43
CA GLN A 16 -23.27 16.38 -22.07
C GLN A 16 -22.87 14.98 -21.61
N LYS A 17 -23.14 14.00 -22.48
CA LYS A 17 -22.57 12.65 -22.38
C LYS A 17 -21.04 12.73 -22.29
N PRO A 18 -20.40 12.02 -21.34
CA PRO A 18 -18.95 11.93 -21.31
C PRO A 18 -18.47 11.15 -22.55
N HIS A 19 -17.62 11.78 -23.36
CA HIS A 19 -16.85 11.09 -24.38
C HIS A 19 -15.92 10.09 -23.68
N SER A 20 -16.20 8.80 -23.87
CA SER A 20 -15.34 7.70 -23.46
C SER A 20 -14.01 7.78 -24.21
N ARG A 21 -12.95 8.23 -23.54
CA ARG A 21 -11.57 8.06 -24.01
C ARG A 21 -11.13 6.64 -23.69
N ALA A 22 -11.67 5.68 -24.44
CA ALA A 22 -11.32 4.26 -24.39
C ALA A 22 -11.08 3.78 -25.82
N ALA A 23 -9.96 4.22 -26.42
CA ALA A 23 -9.49 3.71 -27.71
C ALA A 23 -7.97 3.89 -27.95
N GLU A 24 -7.22 4.57 -27.08
CA GLU A 24 -5.80 4.88 -27.35
C GLU A 24 -4.83 3.67 -27.34
N PRO A 25 -4.95 2.63 -26.49
CA PRO A 25 -3.93 1.56 -26.47
C PRO A 25 -3.99 0.62 -27.68
N ALA A 26 -5.14 0.51 -28.35
CA ALA A 26 -5.30 -0.36 -29.52
C ALA A 26 -4.61 0.23 -30.76
N THR A 27 -4.69 1.56 -30.93
CA THR A 27 -4.10 2.27 -32.07
C THR A 27 -2.58 2.31 -31.98
N GLU A 28 -2.03 2.51 -30.77
CA GLU A 28 -0.59 2.52 -30.51
C GLU A 28 0.02 1.12 -30.70
N ALA A 29 -0.66 0.05 -30.24
CA ALA A 29 -0.23 -1.32 -30.49
C ALA A 29 -0.24 -1.67 -31.99
N LEU A 30 -1.24 -1.20 -32.74
CA LEU A 30 -1.33 -1.39 -34.20
C LEU A 30 -0.22 -0.67 -34.96
N GLU A 31 0.11 0.58 -34.60
CA GLU A 31 1.24 1.32 -35.19
C GLU A 31 2.59 0.65 -34.88
N MET A 32 2.79 0.19 -33.64
CA MET A 32 4.02 -0.53 -33.27
C MET A 32 4.17 -1.89 -33.97
N ALA A 33 3.07 -2.47 -34.43
CA ALA A 33 3.03 -3.76 -35.12
C ALA A 33 3.19 -3.66 -36.64
N ASP A 34 3.25 -2.46 -37.20
CA ASP A 34 3.57 -2.23 -38.60
C ASP A 34 4.98 -2.78 -38.89
N PRO A 35 5.14 -3.71 -39.86
CA PRO A 35 6.42 -4.29 -40.22
C PRO A 35 7.48 -3.26 -40.66
N THR A 36 7.08 -2.05 -41.05
CA THR A 36 8.01 -0.94 -41.38
C THR A 36 8.58 -0.22 -40.16
N HIS A 37 7.98 -0.39 -38.97
CA HIS A 37 8.35 0.28 -37.71
C HIS A 37 8.82 -0.68 -36.60
N LEU A 38 8.98 -1.96 -36.91
CA LEU A 38 9.27 -3.02 -35.94
C LEU A 38 10.76 -3.09 -35.56
N SER A 39 11.22 -2.10 -34.79
CA SER A 39 12.55 -2.12 -34.17
C SER A 39 12.62 -3.17 -33.04
N PRO A 40 13.81 -3.66 -32.65
CA PRO A 40 13.97 -4.55 -31.50
C PRO A 40 13.38 -3.97 -30.20
N GLY A 41 13.43 -2.64 -30.02
CA GLY A 41 12.82 -1.95 -28.88
C GLY A 41 11.29 -1.98 -28.89
N ASN A 42 10.68 -1.78 -30.07
CA ASN A 42 9.22 -1.84 -30.24
C ASN A 42 8.70 -3.27 -30.11
N ALA A 43 9.44 -4.26 -30.59
CA ALA A 43 9.12 -5.68 -30.39
C ALA A 43 9.10 -6.06 -28.91
N LEU A 44 10.07 -5.58 -28.13
CA LEU A 44 10.14 -5.83 -26.69
C LEU A 44 9.02 -5.09 -25.93
N ALA A 45 8.68 -3.86 -26.33
CA ALA A 45 7.56 -3.11 -25.75
C ALA A 45 6.20 -3.79 -26.03
N LEU A 46 5.98 -4.24 -27.27
CA LEU A 46 4.81 -5.03 -27.67
C LEU A 46 4.74 -6.38 -26.92
N GLN A 47 5.88 -7.04 -26.76
CA GLN A 47 5.97 -8.30 -26.00
C GLN A 47 5.67 -8.10 -24.51
N ARG A 48 6.07 -6.96 -23.94
CA ARG A 48 5.72 -6.57 -22.57
C ARG A 48 4.25 -6.21 -22.41
N MET A 49 3.62 -5.63 -23.44
CA MET A 49 2.20 -5.26 -23.42
C MET A 49 1.25 -6.42 -23.68
N LEU A 50 1.58 -7.29 -24.64
CA LEU A 50 0.66 -8.30 -25.19
C LEU A 50 1.11 -9.75 -24.92
N GLY A 51 2.30 -9.95 -24.37
CA GLY A 51 2.92 -11.27 -24.25
C GLY A 51 3.34 -11.84 -25.61
N ASN A 52 4.11 -12.92 -25.59
CA ASN A 52 4.62 -13.58 -26.80
C ASN A 52 3.51 -14.00 -27.78
N ARG A 53 2.38 -14.50 -27.24
CA ARG A 53 1.23 -14.94 -28.06
C ARG A 53 0.42 -13.76 -28.59
N GLY A 54 0.21 -12.71 -27.82
CA GLY A 54 -0.49 -11.51 -28.29
C GLY A 54 0.27 -10.80 -29.41
N VAL A 55 1.62 -10.74 -29.32
CA VAL A 55 2.46 -10.26 -30.43
C VAL A 55 2.31 -11.13 -31.67
N GLN A 56 2.22 -12.46 -31.52
CA GLN A 56 1.98 -13.36 -32.65
C GLN A 56 0.59 -13.19 -33.28
N GLN A 57 -0.46 -12.96 -32.50
CA GLN A 57 -1.80 -12.69 -33.03
C GLN A 57 -1.89 -11.34 -33.73
N LEU A 58 -1.29 -10.29 -33.15
CA LEU A 58 -1.26 -8.96 -33.75
C LEU A 58 -0.49 -8.97 -35.09
N ARG A 59 0.63 -9.70 -35.16
CA ARG A 59 1.34 -9.94 -36.42
C ARG A 59 0.47 -10.63 -37.48
N ARG A 60 -0.44 -11.53 -37.10
CA ARG A 60 -1.38 -12.17 -38.04
C ARG A 60 -2.43 -11.19 -38.56
N GLN A 61 -2.96 -10.31 -37.71
CA GLN A 61 -3.92 -9.28 -38.12
C GLN A 61 -3.28 -8.29 -39.10
N VAL A 62 -2.08 -7.79 -38.80
CA VAL A 62 -1.35 -6.88 -39.71
C VAL A 62 -0.95 -7.55 -41.02
N ALA A 63 -0.58 -8.85 -40.99
CA ALA A 63 -0.27 -9.61 -42.20
C ALA A 63 -1.52 -10.02 -43.02
N GLY A 64 -2.70 -10.06 -42.39
CA GLY A 64 -3.97 -10.44 -43.01
C GLY A 64 -4.67 -9.31 -43.78
N ASP A 65 -4.37 -8.06 -43.47
CA ASP A 65 -4.98 -6.87 -44.11
C ASP A 65 -4.26 -6.41 -45.39
N VAL A 66 -3.19 -7.10 -45.82
CA VAL A 66 -2.59 -6.88 -47.15
C VAL A 66 -3.30 -7.73 -48.19
N THR A 67 -4.54 -7.38 -48.50
CA THR A 67 -5.16 -7.80 -49.76
C THR A 67 -4.92 -6.74 -50.83
N ASP A 68 -4.07 -7.10 -51.78
CA ASP A 68 -4.08 -6.73 -53.21
C ASP A 68 -2.73 -6.16 -53.70
N GLY A 69 -2.18 -6.80 -54.74
CA GLY A 69 -0.93 -6.35 -55.40
C GLY A 69 0.18 -7.39 -55.62
N GLY A 70 -0.13 -8.64 -55.96
CA GLY A 70 0.66 -9.44 -56.92
C GLY A 70 2.18 -9.54 -56.80
N VAL A 71 2.74 -9.88 -55.62
CA VAL A 71 4.12 -10.38 -55.51
C VAL A 71 4.09 -11.89 -55.23
N PRO A 72 4.73 -12.75 -56.04
CA PRO A 72 4.76 -14.18 -55.77
C PRO A 72 5.45 -14.46 -54.44
N ALA A 73 4.83 -15.31 -53.63
CA ALA A 73 5.34 -15.73 -52.33
C ALA A 73 6.82 -16.19 -52.45
N VAL A 74 7.69 -15.66 -51.59
CA VAL A 74 9.06 -16.13 -51.45
C VAL A 74 8.99 -17.59 -50.97
N ALA A 75 9.19 -18.52 -51.88
CA ALA A 75 9.31 -19.94 -51.59
C ALA A 75 10.57 -20.15 -50.73
N GLY A 76 10.39 -20.46 -49.45
CA GLY A 76 11.52 -20.82 -48.59
C GLY A 76 11.37 -20.49 -47.10
N VAL A 77 10.33 -19.75 -46.67
CA VAL A 77 10.02 -19.64 -45.24
C VAL A 77 9.13 -20.83 -44.89
N PRO A 78 9.63 -21.87 -44.19
CA PRO A 78 8.75 -22.92 -43.70
C PRO A 78 7.66 -22.26 -42.86
N PRO A 79 6.38 -22.65 -43.00
CA PRO A 79 5.35 -22.18 -42.10
C PRO A 79 5.87 -22.42 -40.68
N VAL A 80 5.91 -21.36 -39.87
CA VAL A 80 6.15 -21.53 -38.43
C VAL A 80 5.02 -22.43 -37.98
N ALA A 81 5.34 -23.70 -37.73
CA ALA A 81 4.37 -24.68 -37.28
C ALA A 81 3.65 -24.05 -36.09
N ASP A 82 2.33 -23.91 -36.18
CA ASP A 82 1.51 -23.45 -35.06
C ASP A 82 1.94 -24.30 -33.87
N ALA A 83 2.60 -23.67 -32.90
CA ALA A 83 2.91 -24.35 -31.65
C ALA A 83 1.56 -24.85 -31.14
N ALA A 84 1.43 -26.17 -31.01
CA ALA A 84 0.21 -26.79 -30.54
C ALA A 84 -0.27 -26.04 -29.27
N PRO A 85 -1.59 -25.87 -29.08
CA PRO A 85 -2.12 -25.24 -27.88
C PRO A 85 -1.40 -25.83 -26.67
N ASN A 86 -0.83 -24.97 -25.82
CA ASN A 86 -0.21 -25.45 -24.59
C ASN A 86 -1.35 -26.00 -23.73
N GLN A 87 -1.59 -27.30 -23.82
CA GLN A 87 -2.70 -27.95 -23.15
C GLN A 87 -2.61 -27.77 -21.63
N GLU A 88 -1.39 -27.78 -21.09
CA GLU A 88 -1.13 -27.48 -19.68
C GLU A 88 -1.63 -26.08 -19.30
N PHE A 89 -1.41 -25.09 -20.16
CA PHE A 89 -1.91 -23.73 -19.96
C PHE A 89 -3.43 -23.67 -20.01
N GLU A 90 -4.05 -24.33 -20.99
CA GLU A 90 -5.52 -24.36 -21.13
C GLU A 90 -6.21 -25.07 -19.95
N ASP A 91 -5.60 -26.13 -19.43
CA ASP A 91 -6.08 -26.83 -18.25
C ASP A 91 -5.89 -25.97 -17.00
N PHE A 92 -4.76 -25.27 -16.90
CA PHE A 92 -4.47 -24.35 -15.79
C PHE A 92 -5.52 -23.25 -15.70
N ILE A 93 -5.82 -22.54 -16.79
CA ILE A 93 -6.75 -21.40 -16.74
C ILE A 93 -8.22 -21.79 -16.47
N ARG A 94 -8.54 -23.09 -16.57
CA ARG A 94 -9.86 -23.65 -16.21
C ARG A 94 -9.91 -24.21 -14.79
N SER A 95 -8.77 -24.26 -14.12
CA SER A 95 -8.65 -24.78 -12.76
C SER A 95 -8.96 -23.71 -11.72
N ARG A 96 -9.23 -24.16 -10.49
CA ARG A 96 -9.31 -23.33 -9.29
C ARG A 96 -8.35 -23.92 -8.27
N PHE A 97 -7.54 -23.08 -7.65
CA PHE A 97 -6.48 -23.49 -6.74
C PHE A 97 -6.83 -23.00 -5.34
N ILE A 98 -7.04 -23.93 -4.40
CA ILE A 98 -7.41 -23.62 -3.02
C ILE A 98 -6.36 -24.22 -2.10
N GLU A 99 -5.83 -23.40 -1.20
CA GLU A 99 -4.87 -23.83 -0.18
C GLU A 99 -5.27 -23.28 1.19
N PHE A 100 -5.45 -24.18 2.15
CA PHE A 100 -5.77 -23.84 3.54
C PHE A 100 -4.48 -23.65 4.33
N GLY A 101 -4.32 -22.49 4.95
CA GLY A 101 -3.11 -22.14 5.70
C GLY A 101 -3.38 -21.91 7.18
N ASP A 102 -2.31 -21.89 7.98
CA ASP A 102 -2.40 -21.65 9.42
C ASP A 102 -2.76 -20.19 9.76
N ARG A 103 -2.48 -19.26 8.84
CA ARG A 103 -2.73 -17.81 9.00
C ARG A 103 -3.93 -17.33 8.18
N PHE A 104 -4.05 -17.81 6.95
CA PHE A 104 -5.12 -17.47 6.03
C PHE A 104 -5.30 -18.58 5.00
N ASP A 105 -6.47 -18.61 4.36
CA ASP A 105 -6.69 -19.44 3.18
C ASP A 105 -6.44 -18.63 1.92
N LEU A 106 -6.04 -19.32 0.86
CA LEU A 106 -5.91 -18.76 -0.48
C LEU A 106 -6.84 -19.49 -1.43
N ASP A 107 -7.56 -18.71 -2.24
CA ASP A 107 -8.35 -19.21 -3.36
C ASP A 107 -8.04 -18.42 -4.62
N TYR A 108 -7.41 -19.08 -5.58
CA TYR A 108 -6.98 -18.47 -6.83
C TYR A 108 -7.79 -19.00 -8.02
N MET A 109 -8.35 -18.03 -8.75
CA MET A 109 -9.07 -18.23 -9.99
C MET A 109 -8.31 -17.53 -11.13
N PRO A 110 -7.66 -18.28 -12.05
CA PRO A 110 -6.81 -17.70 -13.09
C PRO A 110 -7.48 -16.70 -14.01
N THR A 111 -8.77 -16.86 -14.29
CA THR A 111 -9.54 -15.94 -15.15
C THR A 111 -10.40 -14.98 -14.34
N GLY A 112 -10.42 -15.11 -13.01
CA GLY A 112 -11.37 -14.43 -12.14
C GLY A 112 -12.79 -14.71 -12.62
N ASP A 113 -13.56 -13.64 -12.82
CA ASP A 113 -14.93 -13.70 -13.35
C ASP A 113 -15.01 -13.56 -14.88
N THR A 114 -13.87 -13.52 -15.57
CA THR A 114 -13.80 -13.26 -17.03
C THR A 114 -13.64 -14.55 -17.83
N SER A 115 -13.96 -14.49 -19.13
CA SER A 115 -13.78 -15.64 -20.03
C SER A 115 -12.29 -15.98 -20.19
N PRO A 116 -11.91 -17.27 -20.25
CA PRO A 116 -10.54 -17.72 -20.55
C PRO A 116 -10.00 -17.24 -21.90
N THR A 117 -10.85 -16.69 -22.77
CA THR A 117 -10.48 -16.15 -24.08
C THR A 117 -10.13 -14.66 -24.06
N VAL A 118 -10.41 -13.93 -22.97
CA VAL A 118 -10.05 -12.51 -22.84
C VAL A 118 -8.55 -12.40 -22.57
N ARG A 119 -7.91 -11.37 -23.15
CA ARG A 119 -6.48 -11.09 -22.99
C ARG A 119 -6.27 -9.61 -22.60
N PRO A 120 -5.31 -9.30 -21.71
CA PRO A 120 -4.50 -10.22 -20.89
C PRO A 120 -5.37 -10.99 -19.87
N ILE A 121 -4.91 -12.16 -19.43
CA ILE A 121 -5.64 -12.93 -18.43
C ILE A 121 -5.41 -12.29 -17.06
N SER A 122 -6.51 -11.87 -16.44
CA SER A 122 -6.51 -11.25 -15.12
C SER A 122 -7.33 -12.10 -14.15
N GLY A 123 -6.63 -12.92 -13.37
CA GLY A 123 -7.18 -13.69 -12.28
C GLY A 123 -7.46 -12.88 -11.02
N ARG A 124 -7.93 -13.60 -10.01
CA ARG A 124 -8.18 -13.10 -8.66
C ARG A 124 -7.60 -14.08 -7.65
N VAL A 125 -6.79 -13.58 -6.74
CA VAL A 125 -6.32 -14.29 -5.54
C VAL A 125 -7.12 -13.75 -4.37
N GLU A 126 -7.99 -14.59 -3.83
CA GLU A 126 -8.73 -14.28 -2.63
C GLU A 126 -7.97 -14.80 -1.41
N ILE A 127 -7.69 -13.90 -0.47
CA ILE A 127 -7.04 -14.19 0.81
C ILE A 127 -8.12 -14.11 1.88
N VAL A 128 -8.41 -15.23 2.54
CA VAL A 128 -9.46 -15.31 3.57
C VAL A 128 -8.84 -15.47 4.95
N LEU A 129 -8.98 -14.43 5.78
CA LEU A 129 -8.59 -14.45 7.17
C LEU A 129 -9.83 -14.64 8.07
N ARG A 130 -9.99 -15.86 8.58
CA ARG A 130 -11.06 -16.25 9.50
C ARG A 130 -10.72 -15.84 10.93
N MET A 131 -11.60 -15.08 11.58
CA MET A 131 -11.43 -14.61 12.95
C MET A 131 -12.62 -15.01 13.83
N HIS A 132 -12.36 -15.34 15.09
CA HIS A 132 -13.40 -15.45 16.10
C HIS A 132 -13.34 -14.24 17.02
N ILE A 133 -14.40 -13.42 17.08
CA ILE A 133 -14.43 -12.20 17.88
C ILE A 133 -15.18 -12.46 19.19
N GLN A 134 -14.46 -12.34 20.30
CA GLN A 134 -15.01 -12.28 21.65
C GLN A 134 -15.18 -10.81 22.04
N PHE A 135 -16.42 -10.37 22.20
CA PHE A 135 -16.74 -9.03 22.69
C PHE A 135 -16.75 -9.02 24.22
N ASP A 136 -15.85 -8.24 24.81
CA ASP A 136 -15.73 -8.06 26.25
C ASP A 136 -16.23 -6.67 26.65
N ASP A 137 -17.17 -6.62 27.58
CA ASP A 137 -17.64 -5.36 28.17
C ASP A 137 -16.56 -4.76 29.09
N MET A 138 -16.53 -3.43 29.18
CA MET A 138 -15.86 -2.77 30.30
C MET A 138 -16.59 -3.13 31.58
N THR A 139 -15.85 -3.43 32.65
CA THR A 139 -16.45 -3.71 33.96
C THR A 139 -15.89 -2.78 35.02
N PRO A 140 -16.62 -2.53 36.12
CA PRO A 140 -16.07 -1.79 37.26
C PRO A 140 -14.80 -2.44 37.85
N ALA A 141 -14.63 -3.76 37.70
CA ALA A 141 -13.41 -4.44 38.13
C ALA A 141 -12.23 -4.11 37.21
N ARG A 142 -12.43 -4.13 35.89
CA ARG A 142 -11.42 -3.77 34.89
C ARG A 142 -11.05 -2.28 34.96
N ALA A 143 -12.03 -1.41 35.23
CA ALA A 143 -11.83 0.02 35.45
C ALA A 143 -10.93 0.35 36.66
N ARG A 144 -10.63 -0.63 37.54
CA ARG A 144 -9.71 -0.49 38.67
C ARG A 144 -8.32 -1.08 38.40
N GLN A 145 -8.04 -1.45 37.16
CA GLN A 145 -6.76 -2.00 36.71
C GLN A 145 -6.12 -1.04 35.70
N PRO A 146 -4.78 -1.00 35.59
CA PRO A 146 -4.11 -0.23 34.54
C PRO A 146 -4.63 -0.57 33.14
N PRO A 147 -4.75 0.42 32.22
CA PRO A 147 -4.38 1.83 32.37
C PRO A 147 -5.47 2.71 33.01
N TYR A 148 -6.53 2.12 33.60
CA TYR A 148 -7.72 2.83 34.06
C TYR A 148 -7.75 3.14 35.56
N ASP A 149 -6.87 2.54 36.35
CA ASP A 149 -6.84 2.65 37.81
C ASP A 149 -6.66 4.08 38.32
N THR A 150 -6.05 4.95 37.51
CA THR A 150 -5.94 6.40 37.79
C THR A 150 -6.99 7.26 37.06
N TYR A 151 -7.84 6.67 36.24
CA TYR A 151 -8.83 7.37 35.42
C TYR A 151 -10.20 7.41 36.12
N VAL A 152 -10.79 8.61 36.21
CA VAL A 152 -12.12 8.80 36.81
C VAL A 152 -13.16 8.81 35.70
N PHE A 153 -13.93 7.73 35.60
CA PHE A 153 -15.03 7.64 34.63
C PHE A 153 -16.21 8.50 35.04
N SER A 154 -16.79 9.24 34.08
CA SER A 154 -18.04 9.96 34.27
C SER A 154 -19.24 9.00 34.36
N PRO A 155 -20.37 9.42 34.94
CA PRO A 155 -21.60 8.62 34.93
C PRO A 155 -22.03 8.18 33.51
N GLU A 156 -21.85 9.05 32.52
CA GLU A 156 -22.14 8.76 31.12
C GLU A 156 -21.20 7.69 30.55
N GLN A 157 -19.91 7.75 30.87
CA GLN A 157 -18.95 6.73 30.45
C GLN A 157 -19.22 5.38 31.12
N VAL A 158 -19.59 5.37 32.40
CA VAL A 158 -19.98 4.14 33.10
C VAL A 158 -21.23 3.51 32.48
N ALA A 159 -22.17 4.34 31.99
CA ALA A 159 -23.34 3.85 31.26
C ALA A 159 -22.99 3.26 29.88
N ASP A 160 -21.81 3.55 29.34
CA ASP A 160 -21.32 3.08 28.02
C ASP A 160 -20.30 1.92 28.13
N PHE A 161 -20.31 1.22 29.26
CA PHE A 161 -19.41 0.09 29.53
C PHE A 161 -19.74 -1.18 28.74
N ALA A 162 -21.01 -1.36 28.37
CA ALA A 162 -21.46 -2.56 27.68
C ALA A 162 -21.51 -2.35 26.15
N TRP A 163 -21.09 -3.35 25.40
CA TRP A 163 -21.33 -3.41 23.96
C TRP A 163 -22.82 -3.50 23.64
N LYS A 164 -23.25 -2.68 22.70
CA LYS A 164 -24.58 -2.78 22.08
C LYS A 164 -24.51 -3.60 20.80
N ASP A 165 -25.61 -4.21 20.39
CA ASP A 165 -25.61 -5.10 19.21
C ASP A 165 -25.28 -4.36 17.90
N ASP A 166 -25.74 -3.11 17.78
CA ASP A 166 -25.41 -2.23 16.66
C ASP A 166 -23.93 -1.83 16.68
N GLU A 167 -23.36 -1.58 17.86
CA GLU A 167 -21.91 -1.31 18.01
C GLU A 167 -21.07 -2.52 17.59
N LYS A 168 -21.47 -3.74 17.98
CA LYS A 168 -20.78 -4.97 17.54
C LYS A 168 -20.84 -5.13 16.03
N ALA A 169 -22.01 -4.95 15.42
CA ALA A 169 -22.16 -5.02 13.96
C ALA A 169 -21.34 -3.94 13.23
N ASN A 170 -21.30 -2.73 13.77
CA ASN A 170 -20.51 -1.62 13.24
C ASN A 170 -19.00 -1.90 13.35
N PHE A 171 -18.56 -2.48 14.47
CA PHE A 171 -17.17 -2.88 14.68
C PHE A 171 -16.74 -3.92 13.62
N LEU A 172 -17.51 -5.00 13.47
CA LEU A 172 -17.21 -6.07 12.50
C LEU A 172 -17.15 -5.54 11.06
N SER A 173 -18.15 -4.76 10.65
CA SER A 173 -18.19 -4.20 9.29
C SER A 173 -17.09 -3.16 9.03
N SER A 174 -16.70 -2.39 10.05
CA SER A 174 -15.61 -1.43 9.93
C SER A 174 -14.25 -2.11 9.91
N MET A 175 -14.06 -3.19 10.68
CA MET A 175 -12.88 -4.04 10.63
C MET A 175 -12.72 -4.71 9.25
N GLN A 176 -13.79 -5.27 8.69
CA GLN A 176 -13.79 -5.78 7.31
C GLN A 176 -13.39 -4.71 6.29
N ARG A 177 -13.97 -3.51 6.41
CA ARG A 177 -13.68 -2.40 5.50
C ARG A 177 -12.22 -1.96 5.60
N SER A 178 -11.72 -1.75 6.82
CA SER A 178 -10.34 -1.34 7.08
C SER A 178 -9.35 -2.31 6.44
N VAL A 179 -9.49 -3.62 6.70
CA VAL A 179 -8.59 -4.62 6.13
C VAL A 179 -8.68 -4.67 4.61
N HIS A 180 -9.89 -4.68 4.04
CA HIS A 180 -10.05 -4.73 2.60
C HIS A 180 -9.48 -3.44 1.94
N GLU A 181 -9.78 -2.26 2.47
CA GLU A 181 -9.24 -0.99 1.95
C GLU A 181 -7.73 -0.87 2.14
N GLY A 182 -7.18 -1.40 3.24
CA GLY A 182 -5.76 -1.42 3.55
C GLY A 182 -4.99 -2.38 2.65
N TRP A 183 -5.49 -3.59 2.45
CA TRP A 183 -4.73 -4.69 1.86
C TRP A 183 -5.16 -5.09 0.46
N SER A 184 -6.42 -4.96 0.05
CA SER A 184 -6.86 -5.41 -1.29
C SER A 184 -6.37 -4.49 -2.40
N GLY A 185 -5.99 -5.09 -3.53
CA GLY A 185 -5.71 -4.38 -4.78
C GLY A 185 -4.54 -3.39 -4.76
N LYS A 186 -3.64 -3.48 -3.76
CA LYS A 186 -2.48 -2.58 -3.66
C LYS A 186 -1.39 -2.95 -4.66
N HIS A 187 -1.19 -4.26 -4.86
CA HIS A 187 -0.25 -4.81 -5.84
C HIS A 187 -0.89 -5.95 -6.61
N ARG A 188 -0.30 -6.28 -7.76
CA ARG A 188 -0.72 -7.41 -8.58
C ARG A 188 0.33 -8.51 -8.53
N MET A 189 -0.13 -9.76 -8.61
CA MET A 189 0.75 -10.89 -8.80
C MET A 189 0.87 -11.18 -10.29
N VAL A 190 2.09 -11.40 -10.78
CA VAL A 190 2.37 -11.69 -12.20
C VAL A 190 3.15 -12.98 -12.29
N CYS A 191 2.68 -13.92 -13.12
CA CYS A 191 3.35 -15.19 -13.27
C CYS A 191 4.64 -15.01 -14.10
N THR A 192 5.73 -15.59 -13.62
CA THR A 192 7.05 -15.54 -14.28
C THR A 192 7.45 -16.90 -14.86
N SER A 193 6.61 -17.93 -14.66
CA SER A 193 6.86 -19.27 -15.17
C SER A 193 6.80 -19.30 -16.70
N PRO A 194 7.76 -19.97 -17.36
CA PRO A 194 7.77 -20.10 -18.82
C PRO A 194 6.46 -20.65 -19.38
N GLY A 195 5.85 -19.93 -20.32
CA GLY A 195 4.58 -20.28 -20.96
C GLY A 195 3.31 -19.85 -20.21
N PHE A 196 3.45 -19.18 -19.05
CA PHE A 196 2.36 -18.68 -18.22
C PHE A 196 2.45 -17.16 -17.99
N GLU A 197 3.34 -16.46 -18.67
CA GLU A 197 3.68 -15.05 -18.44
C GLU A 197 2.53 -14.08 -18.77
N GLU A 198 1.48 -14.55 -19.45
CA GLU A 198 0.26 -13.78 -19.70
C GLU A 198 -0.71 -13.75 -18.51
N LEU A 199 -0.43 -14.52 -17.45
CA LEU A 199 -1.23 -14.53 -16.23
C LEU A 199 -0.82 -13.42 -15.27
N SER A 200 -1.82 -12.67 -14.84
CA SER A 200 -1.71 -11.77 -13.69
C SER A 200 -2.92 -11.97 -12.79
N ALA A 201 -2.82 -11.60 -11.52
CA ALA A 201 -3.92 -11.67 -10.59
C ALA A 201 -3.99 -10.43 -9.68
N GLY A 202 -5.21 -9.94 -9.46
CA GLY A 202 -5.47 -8.98 -8.39
C GLY A 202 -5.61 -9.70 -7.05
N VAL A 203 -5.09 -9.11 -5.98
CA VAL A 203 -5.26 -9.63 -4.62
C VAL A 203 -6.52 -9.01 -3.99
N ASP A 204 -7.36 -9.84 -3.41
CA ASP A 204 -8.54 -9.45 -2.65
C ASP A 204 -8.52 -10.10 -1.27
N VAL A 205 -8.39 -9.28 -0.22
CA VAL A 205 -8.31 -9.71 1.17
C VAL A 205 -9.66 -9.57 1.84
N LYS A 206 -10.13 -10.66 2.45
CA LYS A 206 -11.41 -10.74 3.14
C LYS A 206 -11.25 -11.19 4.58
N LEU A 207 -12.03 -10.58 5.46
CA LEU A 207 -12.26 -11.10 6.80
C LEU A 207 -13.59 -11.84 6.87
N GLU A 208 -13.53 -13.03 7.44
CA GLU A 208 -14.70 -13.82 7.79
C GLU A 208 -14.75 -14.02 9.30
N PHE A 209 -15.93 -13.87 9.89
CA PHE A 209 -16.11 -14.03 11.34
C PHE A 209 -16.74 -15.38 11.65
N ALA A 210 -15.95 -16.24 12.28
CA ALA A 210 -16.35 -17.57 12.69
C ALA A 210 -17.03 -17.54 14.07
N GLU A 211 -18.20 -18.18 14.16
CA GLU A 211 -18.88 -18.39 15.45
C GLU A 211 -18.09 -19.34 16.35
N ASP A 212 -17.48 -20.39 15.77
CA ASP A 212 -16.66 -21.36 16.50
C ASP A 212 -15.18 -20.94 16.50
N PRO A 213 -14.55 -20.71 17.67
CA PRO A 213 -13.13 -20.39 17.77
C PRO A 213 -12.21 -21.48 17.21
N GLY A 214 -12.67 -22.73 17.06
CA GLY A 214 -11.91 -23.82 16.45
C GLY A 214 -11.78 -23.73 14.92
N SER A 215 -12.63 -22.94 14.27
CA SER A 215 -12.63 -22.71 12.82
C SER A 215 -12.03 -21.36 12.41
N ALA A 216 -11.52 -20.59 13.37
CA ALA A 216 -10.83 -19.34 13.10
C ALA A 216 -9.31 -19.54 13.00
N HIS A 217 -8.65 -18.75 12.16
CA HIS A 217 -7.20 -18.62 12.18
C HIS A 217 -6.74 -17.87 13.42
N PHE A 218 -7.50 -16.84 13.83
CA PHE A 218 -7.21 -15.99 14.99
C PHE A 218 -8.40 -15.82 15.92
N LYS A 219 -8.11 -15.74 17.23
CA LYS A 219 -9.09 -15.35 18.26
C LYS A 219 -8.84 -13.92 18.69
N VAL A 220 -9.87 -13.10 18.65
CA VAL A 220 -9.77 -11.67 18.88
C VAL A 220 -10.61 -11.28 20.09
N ASN A 221 -10.01 -10.62 21.06
CA ASN A 221 -10.75 -10.01 22.17
C ASN A 221 -10.98 -8.53 21.84
N ALA A 222 -12.24 -8.11 21.73
CA ALA A 222 -12.65 -6.73 21.47
C ALA A 222 -13.23 -6.10 22.74
N LEU A 223 -12.45 -5.26 23.41
CA LEU A 223 -12.86 -4.57 24.63
C LEU A 223 -13.72 -3.35 24.32
N LYS A 224 -14.89 -3.22 24.95
CA LYS A 224 -15.62 -1.94 24.97
C LYS A 224 -14.82 -0.92 25.77
N VAL A 225 -14.49 0.22 25.18
CA VAL A 225 -13.89 1.34 25.90
C VAL A 225 -14.69 2.60 25.62
N PRO A 226 -15.24 3.25 26.67
CA PRO A 226 -15.96 4.51 26.51
C PRO A 226 -15.07 5.60 25.91
N ARG A 227 -15.66 6.45 25.08
CA ARG A 227 -14.95 7.59 24.48
C ARG A 227 -14.33 8.48 25.56
N GLY A 228 -13.13 8.98 25.28
CA GLY A 228 -12.35 9.82 26.20
C GLY A 228 -11.58 9.07 27.29
N ALA A 229 -11.81 7.76 27.47
CA ALA A 229 -10.99 6.93 28.37
C ALA A 229 -9.65 6.53 27.70
N PRO A 230 -8.60 6.17 28.45
CA PRO A 230 -7.35 5.66 27.89
C PRO A 230 -7.57 4.43 26.99
N SER A 231 -6.85 4.34 25.85
CA SER A 231 -6.76 3.08 25.08
C SER A 231 -5.79 2.12 25.75
N PRO A 232 -6.16 0.84 25.93
CA PRO A 232 -5.15 -0.19 26.07
C PRO A 232 -4.42 -0.33 24.73
N ARG A 233 -3.22 -0.90 24.76
CA ARG A 233 -2.49 -1.19 23.54
C ARG A 233 -3.19 -2.33 22.79
N SER A 234 -3.56 -2.07 21.54
CA SER A 234 -4.01 -3.09 20.59
C SER A 234 -2.80 -3.82 20.01
N GLY A 235 -2.99 -5.08 19.64
CA GLY A 235 -1.85 -5.94 19.33
C GLY A 235 -2.22 -7.38 19.00
N VAL A 236 -1.51 -7.95 18.04
CA VAL A 236 -1.42 -9.40 17.83
C VAL A 236 -0.42 -10.01 18.81
N ASN A 237 -0.84 -11.08 19.49
CA ASN A 237 -0.06 -11.79 20.49
C ASN A 237 0.33 -13.19 19.98
N PRO A 238 1.36 -13.82 20.58
CA PRO A 238 1.69 -15.22 20.31
C PRO A 238 0.48 -16.15 20.47
N GLY A 239 0.44 -17.23 19.69
CA GLY A 239 -0.62 -18.23 19.75
C GLY A 239 -1.92 -17.84 19.02
N ASN A 240 -1.81 -17.04 17.95
CA ASN A 240 -2.91 -16.59 17.11
C ASN A 240 -4.05 -15.92 17.88
N THR A 241 -3.68 -15.03 18.81
CA THR A 241 -4.65 -14.21 19.55
C THR A 241 -4.38 -12.73 19.29
N ALA A 242 -5.41 -11.88 19.36
CA ALA A 242 -5.24 -10.43 19.25
C ALA A 242 -6.18 -9.69 20.19
N ASN A 243 -5.79 -8.49 20.59
CA ASN A 243 -6.62 -7.60 21.39
C ASN A 243 -6.86 -6.32 20.61
N PHE A 244 -8.12 -5.91 20.55
CA PHE A 244 -8.56 -4.62 20.06
C PHE A 244 -9.48 -3.97 21.09
N ASP A 245 -9.67 -2.67 20.96
CA ASP A 245 -10.69 -1.92 21.65
C ASP A 245 -11.73 -1.35 20.67
N SER A 246 -12.90 -0.99 21.18
CA SER A 246 -14.04 -0.54 20.37
C SER A 246 -13.73 0.63 19.42
N ARG A 247 -12.67 1.39 19.67
CA ARG A 247 -12.26 2.55 18.88
C ARG A 247 -11.26 2.24 17.78
N ASP A 248 -10.64 1.06 17.77
CA ASP A 248 -9.68 0.69 16.71
C ASP A 248 -10.33 0.64 15.33
N THR A 249 -11.65 0.50 15.29
CA THR A 249 -12.46 0.52 14.05
C THR A 249 -13.18 1.86 13.84
N GLU A 250 -13.16 2.77 14.81
CA GLU A 250 -13.71 4.11 14.63
C GLU A 250 -12.77 4.85 13.68
N GLN A 251 -13.29 5.31 12.53
CA GLN A 251 -12.54 5.94 11.45
C GLN A 251 -11.93 7.28 11.89
N GLY A 252 -10.89 7.23 12.71
CA GLY A 252 -9.90 8.28 12.83
C GLY A 252 -9.01 8.25 11.60
N ARG A 253 -9.57 8.57 10.43
CA ARG A 253 -8.76 8.87 9.25
C ARG A 253 -8.13 10.24 9.44
N PHE A 254 -7.04 10.37 10.18
CA PHE A 254 -6.20 11.58 10.21
C PHE A 254 -5.04 11.46 9.22
N THR A 255 -4.70 12.37 8.32
CA THR A 255 -3.65 12.04 7.32
C THR A 255 -2.23 12.29 7.86
N GLN A 256 -1.36 11.26 7.88
CA GLN A 256 0.08 11.42 8.18
C GLN A 256 0.86 11.43 6.87
N LEU A 257 1.77 12.39 6.75
CA LEU A 257 2.81 12.35 5.72
C LEU A 257 4.11 11.97 6.42
N SER A 258 4.86 10.99 5.90
CA SER A 258 6.17 10.67 6.46
C SER A 258 7.20 10.30 5.39
N GLU A 259 7.74 11.32 4.75
CA GLU A 259 8.56 11.19 3.56
C GLU A 259 10.04 11.46 3.84
N GLN A 260 10.92 11.08 2.91
CA GLN A 260 12.34 11.36 3.02
C GLN A 260 12.81 12.25 1.88
N VAL A 261 13.57 13.28 2.22
CA VAL A 261 14.42 14.01 1.28
C VAL A 261 15.80 13.38 1.35
N LYS A 262 16.11 12.48 0.41
CA LYS A 262 17.31 11.64 0.44
C LYS A 262 18.34 12.04 -0.60
N SER A 263 19.53 11.44 -0.51
CA SER A 263 20.63 11.61 -1.44
C SER A 263 21.32 12.98 -1.38
N PHE A 264 21.45 13.56 -0.18
CA PHE A 264 22.37 14.68 -0.01
C PHE A 264 23.80 14.25 -0.35
N ASP A 265 24.54 15.13 -1.03
CA ASP A 265 25.96 14.91 -1.28
C ASP A 265 26.74 14.82 0.05
N LEU A 266 27.82 14.07 0.04
CA LEU A 266 28.68 13.90 1.21
C LEU A 266 29.20 15.27 1.68
N GLY A 267 29.04 15.57 2.97
CA GLY A 267 29.44 16.85 3.55
C GLY A 267 28.61 18.06 3.12
N SER A 268 27.48 17.87 2.43
CA SER A 268 26.64 18.96 1.93
C SER A 268 25.24 18.97 2.54
N ALA A 269 24.75 20.17 2.81
CA ALA A 269 23.34 20.47 3.12
C ALA A 269 22.61 21.19 1.96
N ALA A 270 23.29 21.43 0.84
CA ALA A 270 22.70 22.14 -0.29
C ALA A 270 21.63 21.27 -0.97
N LEU A 271 20.46 21.87 -1.24
CA LEU A 271 19.37 21.22 -1.98
C LEU A 271 19.68 21.06 -3.47
N THR A 272 20.59 21.87 -4.00
CA THR A 272 21.04 21.79 -5.37
C THR A 272 22.56 21.89 -5.41
N THR A 273 23.18 20.94 -6.10
CA THR A 273 24.62 20.91 -6.39
C THR A 273 24.82 20.66 -7.89
N ALA A 274 26.06 20.40 -8.32
CA ALA A 274 26.33 20.01 -9.70
C ALA A 274 25.74 18.64 -10.07
N THR A 275 25.51 17.77 -9.10
CA THR A 275 25.09 16.37 -9.31
C THR A 275 23.71 16.04 -8.74
N THR A 276 23.17 16.91 -7.90
CA THR A 276 21.98 16.60 -7.09
C THR A 276 21.01 17.77 -7.14
N ASP A 277 19.72 17.50 -7.39
CA ASP A 277 18.62 18.46 -7.16
C ASP A 277 17.51 17.78 -6.35
N LEU A 278 17.36 18.20 -5.10
CA LEU A 278 16.42 17.64 -4.14
C LEU A 278 15.08 18.39 -4.12
N ARG A 279 14.99 19.55 -4.79
CA ARG A 279 13.76 20.35 -4.83
C ARG A 279 12.55 19.59 -5.37
N PRO A 280 12.66 18.71 -6.40
CA PRO A 280 11.53 17.91 -6.84
C PRO A 280 10.97 16.98 -5.77
N GLN A 281 11.81 16.42 -4.88
CA GLN A 281 11.34 15.61 -3.75
C GLN A 281 10.54 16.47 -2.77
N ILE A 282 11.04 17.67 -2.46
CA ILE A 282 10.38 18.60 -1.54
C ILE A 282 9.08 19.15 -2.16
N ASP A 283 9.04 19.39 -3.47
CA ASP A 283 7.84 19.79 -4.19
C ASP A 283 6.75 18.71 -4.15
N ALA A 284 7.13 17.43 -4.30
CA ALA A 284 6.21 16.31 -4.15
C ALA A 284 5.66 16.21 -2.72
N ILE A 285 6.50 16.40 -1.71
CA ILE A 285 6.11 16.46 -0.29
C ILE A 285 5.12 17.61 -0.06
N ALA A 286 5.43 18.81 -0.54
CA ALA A 286 4.54 19.97 -0.42
C ALA A 286 3.18 19.73 -1.09
N THR A 287 3.18 19.12 -2.27
CA THR A 287 1.95 18.77 -2.99
C THR A 287 1.09 17.78 -2.18
N ARG A 288 1.72 16.79 -1.54
CA ARG A 288 1.02 15.84 -0.66
C ARG A 288 0.45 16.56 0.56
N LEU A 289 1.23 17.37 1.26
CA LEU A 289 0.75 18.17 2.41
C LEU A 289 -0.45 19.04 2.04
N GLN A 290 -0.42 19.71 0.89
CA GLN A 290 -1.53 20.55 0.42
C GLN A 290 -2.80 19.74 0.08
N GLY A 291 -2.64 18.46 -0.30
CA GLY A 291 -3.74 17.54 -0.54
C GLY A 291 -4.33 16.94 0.74
N MET A 292 -3.68 17.12 1.88
CA MET A 292 -4.16 16.59 3.16
C MET A 292 -5.29 17.46 3.72
N PRO A 293 -6.33 16.85 4.34
CA PRO A 293 -7.26 17.59 5.17
C PRO A 293 -6.49 18.35 6.25
N ARG A 294 -6.87 19.61 6.49
CA ARG A 294 -6.29 20.38 7.59
C ARG A 294 -6.87 19.89 8.92
N PRO A 295 -6.09 20.02 10.01
CA PRO A 295 -6.62 19.86 11.36
C PRO A 295 -7.84 20.72 11.57
N LEU A 296 -8.67 20.37 12.55
CA LEU A 296 -9.65 21.31 13.09
C LEU A 296 -9.17 21.83 14.44
N ASN A 297 -9.22 23.15 14.61
CA ASN A 297 -9.07 23.78 15.91
C ASN A 297 -10.29 23.45 16.79
N GLU A 298 -10.22 23.73 18.10
CA GLU A 298 -11.32 23.49 19.06
C GLU A 298 -12.65 24.18 18.65
N ASP A 299 -12.57 25.26 17.87
CA ASP A 299 -13.72 26.00 17.35
C ASP A 299 -14.25 25.48 16.00
N GLY A 300 -13.68 24.40 15.47
CA GLY A 300 -14.04 23.81 14.19
C GLY A 300 -13.48 24.53 12.96
N SER A 301 -12.60 25.52 13.13
CA SER A 301 -11.88 26.16 12.02
C SER A 301 -10.68 25.32 11.56
N PRO A 302 -10.25 25.42 10.29
CA PRO A 302 -9.05 24.72 9.82
C PRO A 302 -7.77 25.20 10.54
N GLY A 303 -7.06 24.27 11.17
CA GLY A 303 -5.73 24.44 11.74
C GLY A 303 -4.62 24.37 10.69
N VAL A 304 -3.38 24.26 11.17
CA VAL A 304 -2.17 24.19 10.33
C VAL A 304 -1.51 22.82 10.46
N HIS A 305 -0.92 22.30 9.39
CA HIS A 305 -0.17 21.05 9.46
C HIS A 305 1.03 21.22 10.39
N GLN A 306 1.19 20.38 11.40
CA GLN A 306 2.41 20.33 12.18
C GLN A 306 3.40 19.42 11.46
N VAL A 307 4.53 19.99 11.01
CA VAL A 307 5.54 19.27 10.24
C VAL A 307 6.86 19.25 11.02
N ASP A 308 7.34 18.07 11.33
CA ASP A 308 8.65 17.84 11.94
C ASP A 308 9.65 17.38 10.87
N LEU A 309 10.84 17.99 10.88
CA LEU A 309 11.95 17.68 9.99
C LEU A 309 13.14 17.19 10.81
N ILE A 310 13.56 15.95 10.58
CA ILE A 310 14.69 15.33 11.27
C ILE A 310 15.82 15.12 10.27
N GLY A 311 16.89 15.89 10.41
CA GLY A 311 18.08 15.75 9.57
C GLY A 311 19.02 14.67 10.10
N HIS A 312 19.59 13.90 9.18
CA HIS A 312 20.55 12.84 9.45
C HIS A 312 21.88 13.08 8.72
N ALA A 313 22.95 12.54 9.29
CA ALA A 313 24.26 12.41 8.66
C ALA A 313 24.74 10.95 8.74
N SER A 314 25.52 10.54 7.74
CA SER A 314 26.28 9.27 7.79
C SER A 314 27.38 9.35 8.84
N SER A 315 27.90 8.21 9.31
CA SER A 315 29.04 8.13 10.26
C SER A 315 30.40 8.57 9.67
N SER A 316 30.38 9.23 8.51
CA SER A 316 31.58 9.67 7.79
C SER A 316 31.96 11.07 8.24
N GLY A 317 32.96 11.18 9.12
CA GLY A 317 33.48 12.45 9.61
C GLY A 317 33.38 12.54 11.14
N PRO A 318 33.80 13.67 11.73
CA PRO A 318 33.68 13.89 13.17
C PRO A 318 32.21 14.05 13.61
N ASN A 319 31.87 13.54 14.80
CA ASN A 319 30.51 13.57 15.36
C ASN A 319 29.91 14.99 15.41
N ASP A 320 30.69 15.97 15.88
CA ASP A 320 30.23 17.37 15.97
C ASP A 320 29.91 17.95 14.59
N PHE A 321 30.74 17.63 13.59
CA PHE A 321 30.49 18.02 12.21
C PHE A 321 29.21 17.37 11.67
N ASN A 322 29.01 16.08 11.94
CA ASN A 322 27.82 15.36 11.51
C ASN A 322 26.55 15.91 12.18
N GLN A 323 26.63 16.28 13.46
CA GLN A 323 25.54 16.95 14.18
C GLN A 323 25.18 18.29 13.51
N GLU A 324 26.16 19.16 13.26
CA GLU A 324 25.93 20.44 12.57
C GLU A 324 25.37 20.25 11.15
N LEU A 325 25.95 19.32 10.39
CA LEU A 325 25.56 19.04 9.01
C LEU A 325 24.10 18.55 8.95
N SER A 326 23.71 17.65 9.86
CA SER A 326 22.34 17.15 9.94
C SER A 326 21.33 18.27 10.25
N GLN A 327 21.68 19.20 11.15
CA GLN A 327 20.86 20.37 11.46
C GLN A 327 20.73 21.31 10.25
N GLN A 328 21.83 21.53 9.52
CA GLN A 328 21.84 22.36 8.31
C GLN A 328 20.98 21.75 7.20
N ARG A 329 20.96 20.42 7.05
CA ARG A 329 20.09 19.71 6.10
C ARG A 329 18.62 19.91 6.44
N ALA A 330 18.24 19.65 7.70
CA ALA A 330 16.87 19.84 8.17
C ALA A 330 16.41 21.29 7.95
N LYS A 331 17.28 22.27 8.27
CA LYS A 331 17.02 23.69 8.01
C LYS A 331 16.87 24.02 6.52
N SER A 332 17.71 23.46 5.66
CA SER A 332 17.62 23.72 4.22
C SER A 332 16.30 23.22 3.63
N VAL A 333 15.85 22.04 4.05
CA VAL A 333 14.52 21.51 3.68
C VAL A 333 13.41 22.38 4.25
N MET A 334 13.49 22.78 5.52
CA MET A 334 12.53 23.67 6.19
C MET A 334 12.36 24.97 5.42
N ASP A 335 13.46 25.64 5.10
CA ASP A 335 13.45 26.95 4.44
C ASP A 335 12.78 26.83 3.06
N TYR A 336 13.08 25.78 2.29
CA TYR A 336 12.44 25.56 0.99
C TYR A 336 10.97 25.15 1.11
N LEU A 337 10.64 24.19 1.98
CA LEU A 337 9.26 23.73 2.19
C LEU A 337 8.36 24.87 2.69
N SER A 338 8.88 25.77 3.52
CA SER A 338 8.17 26.97 3.98
C SER A 338 7.77 27.88 2.82
N THR A 339 8.57 27.95 1.74
CA THR A 339 8.19 28.73 0.54
C THR A 339 7.02 28.12 -0.22
N LYS A 340 6.78 26.82 -0.06
CA LYS A 340 5.71 26.08 -0.72
C LYS A 340 4.43 26.03 0.11
N MET A 341 4.58 25.89 1.43
CA MET A 341 3.47 25.75 2.36
C MET A 341 2.96 27.09 2.93
N GLY A 342 3.80 28.12 2.99
CA GLY A 342 3.43 29.40 3.58
C GLY A 342 2.95 29.23 5.03
N SER A 343 1.80 29.84 5.36
CA SER A 343 1.18 29.75 6.69
C SER A 343 0.40 28.46 6.95
N ASP A 344 0.32 27.56 5.97
CA ASP A 344 -0.50 26.35 6.08
C ASP A 344 0.20 25.21 6.85
N ALA A 345 1.49 25.40 7.17
CA ALA A 345 2.26 24.47 7.97
C ALA A 345 3.05 25.21 9.06
N MET A 346 3.09 24.62 10.25
CA MET A 346 4.04 24.93 11.30
C MET A 346 5.18 23.92 11.20
N ILE A 347 6.35 24.36 10.74
CA ILE A 347 7.49 23.46 10.46
C ILE A 347 8.56 23.61 11.55
N VAL A 348 8.97 22.50 12.14
CA VAL A 348 10.06 22.40 13.12
C VAL A 348 11.19 21.56 12.52
N ALA A 349 12.44 21.97 12.73
CA ALA A 349 13.60 21.28 12.16
C ALA A 349 14.71 21.04 13.17
N ARG A 350 15.18 19.79 13.26
CA ARG A 350 16.28 19.39 14.15
C ARG A 350 17.22 18.39 13.47
N GLY A 351 18.49 18.43 13.82
CA GLY A 351 19.49 17.44 13.42
C GLY A 351 19.75 16.42 14.53
N VAL A 352 19.99 15.16 14.16
CA VAL A 352 20.38 14.08 15.10
C VAL A 352 21.79 13.53 14.86
N GLY A 353 22.55 14.18 13.98
CA GLY A 353 23.92 13.79 13.66
C GLY A 353 23.97 12.40 13.02
N GLU A 354 24.91 11.60 13.50
CA GLU A 354 25.18 10.24 13.04
C GLU A 354 24.56 9.16 13.94
N ASP A 355 23.56 9.51 14.76
CA ASP A 355 22.92 8.54 15.65
C ASP A 355 22.30 7.38 14.86
N GLY A 356 22.69 6.15 15.22
CA GLY A 356 22.35 4.92 14.51
C GLY A 356 22.89 4.81 13.08
N ALA A 357 23.74 5.74 12.62
CA ALA A 357 24.19 5.79 11.23
C ALA A 357 25.41 4.92 10.94
N ASN A 358 25.48 4.44 9.69
CA ASN A 358 26.71 3.94 9.09
C ASN A 358 27.19 4.89 7.98
N ASN A 359 28.20 4.48 7.21
CA ASN A 359 28.78 5.31 6.14
C ASN A 359 27.94 5.37 4.84
N SER A 360 26.74 4.77 4.83
CA SER A 360 25.86 4.73 3.65
C SER A 360 25.33 6.11 3.28
N ALA A 361 25.03 6.27 1.98
CA ALA A 361 24.31 7.40 1.45
C ALA A 361 22.90 7.56 2.03
N ASP A 362 22.30 6.48 2.53
CA ASP A 362 20.92 6.47 3.04
C ASP A 362 20.78 7.25 4.34
N PHE A 363 21.88 7.47 5.07
CA PHE A 363 21.91 8.34 6.25
C PHE A 363 22.12 9.82 5.89
N ARG A 364 22.27 10.15 4.61
CA ARG A 364 22.38 11.53 4.11
C ARG A 364 21.01 12.03 3.65
N ARG A 365 20.11 12.24 4.61
CA ARG A 365 18.70 12.55 4.36
C ARG A 365 18.09 13.50 5.40
N VAL A 366 16.87 13.94 5.12
CA VAL A 366 15.95 14.56 6.08
C VAL A 366 14.64 13.79 6.05
N ASP A 367 14.20 13.32 7.20
CA ASP A 367 12.88 12.71 7.40
C ASP A 367 11.86 13.84 7.63
N VAL A 368 10.73 13.77 6.94
CA VAL A 368 9.67 14.79 6.90
C VAL A 368 8.36 14.19 7.34
N THR A 369 8.01 14.41 8.60
CA THR A 369 6.79 13.90 9.23
C THR A 369 5.77 15.04 9.38
N ALA A 370 4.51 14.83 9.05
CA ALA A 370 3.43 15.74 9.39
C ALA A 370 2.34 15.01 10.20
N ASN A 371 2.10 15.50 11.41
CA ASN A 371 1.14 14.88 12.33
C ASN A 371 -0.29 15.30 11.98
N GLU A 372 -1.06 14.35 11.46
CA GLU A 372 -2.25 13.82 12.14
C GLU A 372 -2.35 12.31 11.78
N SER A 373 -2.25 11.35 12.71
CA SER A 373 -1.98 9.93 12.38
C SER A 373 -3.13 9.13 11.75
N GLN A 374 -2.96 8.63 10.50
CA GLN A 374 -3.89 7.68 9.82
C GLN A 374 -3.39 6.28 10.13
N PHE A 375 -3.23 5.99 11.42
CA PHE A 375 -2.85 4.66 11.81
C PHE A 375 -4.11 3.81 11.77
N ASP A 376 -4.30 3.08 10.67
CA ASP A 376 -5.33 2.05 10.61
C ASP A 376 -4.86 0.87 11.46
N VAL A 377 -5.12 0.96 12.77
CA VAL A 377 -4.72 -0.04 13.77
C VAL A 377 -5.14 -1.42 13.29
N VAL A 378 -6.38 -1.56 12.83
CA VAL A 378 -6.89 -2.85 12.39
C VAL A 378 -6.11 -3.39 11.20
N ALA A 379 -5.87 -2.58 10.17
CA ALA A 379 -5.12 -3.03 9.01
C ALA A 379 -3.66 -3.34 9.35
N HIS A 380 -3.02 -2.54 10.21
CA HIS A 380 -1.67 -2.79 10.72
C HIS A 380 -1.58 -4.12 11.47
N GLU A 381 -2.43 -4.31 12.48
CA GLU A 381 -2.45 -5.52 13.29
C GLU A 381 -2.74 -6.77 12.45
N VAL A 382 -3.59 -6.64 11.43
CA VAL A 382 -3.84 -7.73 10.48
C VAL A 382 -2.61 -8.05 9.61
N GLY A 383 -1.74 -7.08 9.35
CA GLY A 383 -0.42 -7.35 8.77
C GLY A 383 0.41 -8.32 9.62
N HIS A 384 0.37 -8.21 10.95
CA HIS A 384 0.99 -9.20 11.83
C HIS A 384 0.32 -10.57 11.74
N MET A 385 -0.99 -10.62 11.55
CA MET A 385 -1.71 -11.89 11.35
C MET A 385 -1.27 -12.60 10.06
N PHE A 386 -0.90 -11.85 9.02
CA PHE A 386 -0.30 -12.41 7.80
C PHE A 386 1.16 -12.84 8.00
N GLY A 387 1.82 -12.36 9.05
CA GLY A 387 3.19 -12.73 9.41
C GLY A 387 4.22 -11.62 9.31
N LEU A 388 3.78 -10.39 9.06
CA LEU A 388 4.66 -9.23 8.98
C LEU A 388 5.07 -8.79 10.38
N GLY A 389 6.30 -8.28 10.49
CA GLY A 389 6.80 -7.66 11.72
C GLY A 389 6.63 -6.16 11.67
N ASP A 390 6.73 -5.49 12.83
CA ASP A 390 6.75 -4.04 12.83
C ASP A 390 8.00 -3.50 12.11
N GLU A 391 7.82 -2.34 11.51
CA GLU A 391 8.83 -1.57 10.80
C GLU A 391 9.06 -0.19 11.44
N TYR A 392 8.44 0.15 12.57
CA TYR A 392 8.78 1.39 13.30
C TYR A 392 9.98 1.22 14.22
N VAL A 393 10.66 2.33 14.49
CA VAL A 393 11.77 2.38 15.43
C VAL A 393 11.27 2.13 16.84
N ASP A 394 11.83 1.13 17.52
CA ASP A 394 11.54 0.83 18.91
C ASP A 394 12.82 0.49 19.65
N THR A 395 13.44 1.50 20.25
CA THR A 395 14.71 1.33 20.99
C THR A 395 14.50 0.85 22.42
N GLN A 396 13.25 0.59 22.84
CA GLN A 396 12.99 0.07 24.17
C GLN A 396 13.20 -1.45 24.23
N PRO A 397 13.81 -1.98 25.31
CA PRO A 397 13.80 -3.41 25.58
C PRO A 397 12.36 -3.92 25.72
N PRO A 398 12.03 -5.12 25.20
CA PRO A 398 12.93 -6.11 24.61
C PRO A 398 13.15 -5.96 23.09
N TYR A 399 12.49 -5.01 22.42
CA TYR A 399 12.41 -4.97 20.97
C TYR A 399 13.70 -4.51 20.31
N ASN A 400 14.32 -3.43 20.82
CA ASN A 400 15.62 -2.90 20.36
C ASN A 400 15.79 -2.88 18.82
N ARG A 401 14.85 -2.24 18.14
CA ARG A 401 14.77 -2.03 16.69
C ARG A 401 15.21 -0.60 16.35
N PRO A 402 16.51 -0.33 16.14
CA PRO A 402 16.96 0.97 15.67
C PRO A 402 16.55 1.19 14.21
N GLN A 403 16.58 2.45 13.78
CA GLN A 403 16.42 2.83 12.37
C GLN A 403 17.38 2.02 11.47
N GLY A 404 16.88 1.55 10.33
CA GLY A 404 17.65 0.76 9.35
C GLY A 404 17.84 -0.70 9.74
N ALA A 405 17.31 -1.16 10.88
CA ALA A 405 17.27 -2.58 11.21
C ALA A 405 16.36 -3.34 10.23
N HIS A 406 16.61 -4.65 10.11
CA HIS A 406 15.78 -5.52 9.29
C HIS A 406 14.54 -5.92 10.10
N PRO A 407 13.31 -5.69 9.62
CA PRO A 407 12.13 -6.25 10.28
C PRO A 407 12.15 -7.78 10.19
N SER A 408 11.32 -8.46 11.00
CA SER A 408 11.35 -9.93 11.11
C SER A 408 11.05 -10.67 9.80
N HIS A 409 10.41 -10.00 8.85
CA HIS A 409 10.00 -10.55 7.55
C HIS A 409 10.95 -10.16 6.40
N PHE A 410 12.03 -9.42 6.68
CA PHE A 410 13.00 -8.95 5.67
C PHE A 410 13.60 -10.10 4.85
N GLY A 411 14.04 -11.17 5.52
CA GLY A 411 14.70 -12.30 4.84
C GLY A 411 13.76 -13.05 3.90
N ASP A 412 12.46 -13.09 4.22
CA ASP A 412 11.47 -13.68 3.33
C ASP A 412 11.28 -12.83 2.07
N ILE A 413 11.25 -11.50 2.21
CA ILE A 413 11.15 -10.59 1.06
C ILE A 413 12.41 -10.67 0.19
N GLU A 414 13.59 -10.67 0.82
CA GLU A 414 14.86 -10.75 0.09
C GLU A 414 14.94 -12.03 -0.74
N ALA A 415 14.50 -13.15 -0.18
CA ALA A 415 14.49 -14.44 -0.87
C ALA A 415 13.54 -14.47 -2.08
N GLU A 416 12.35 -13.87 -1.95
CA GLU A 416 11.29 -13.96 -2.96
C GLU A 416 11.30 -12.84 -4.00
N LEU A 417 11.65 -11.62 -3.58
CA LEU A 417 11.51 -10.38 -4.36
C LEU A 417 12.83 -9.64 -4.55
N GLY A 418 13.90 -10.09 -3.89
CA GLY A 418 15.24 -9.52 -3.96
C GLY A 418 15.49 -8.40 -2.95
N THR A 419 16.78 -8.10 -2.74
CA THR A 419 17.26 -7.14 -1.73
C THR A 419 16.67 -5.74 -1.92
N ASP A 420 16.56 -5.23 -3.15
CA ASP A 420 15.98 -3.90 -3.42
C ASP A 420 14.57 -3.75 -2.82
N LYS A 421 13.75 -4.82 -2.83
CA LYS A 421 12.40 -4.82 -2.26
C LYS A 421 12.37 -5.04 -0.76
N ALA A 422 13.36 -5.73 -0.22
CA ALA A 422 13.52 -5.87 1.22
C ALA A 422 14.00 -4.55 1.85
N ASP A 423 14.90 -3.83 1.18
CA ASP A 423 15.44 -2.54 1.60
C ASP A 423 14.38 -1.44 1.66
N ASP A 424 13.35 -1.52 0.80
CA ASP A 424 12.17 -0.64 0.87
C ASP A 424 11.43 -0.75 2.22
N LEU A 425 11.67 -1.80 3.02
CA LEU A 425 10.95 -2.12 4.26
C LEU A 425 11.84 -2.13 5.50
N LEU A 426 13.02 -1.52 5.44
CA LEU A 426 13.86 -1.34 6.63
C LEU A 426 13.14 -0.54 7.71
N VAL A 427 13.49 -0.83 8.96
CA VAL A 427 12.91 -0.16 10.14
C VAL A 427 13.10 1.36 10.04
N GLY A 428 12.03 2.08 10.33
CA GLY A 428 11.89 3.51 10.23
C GLY A 428 11.57 4.02 8.83
N ASN A 429 11.12 3.15 7.91
CA ASN A 429 10.29 3.60 6.81
C ASN A 429 8.86 3.86 7.30
N THR A 430 8.67 5.07 7.77
CA THR A 430 7.45 5.55 8.43
C THR A 430 6.20 5.61 7.54
N ASN A 431 6.32 5.53 6.21
CA ASN A 431 5.16 5.49 5.31
C ASN A 431 4.46 4.12 5.29
N SER A 432 5.18 3.07 5.67
CA SER A 432 4.70 1.70 5.65
C SER A 432 3.51 1.50 6.58
N ILE A 433 2.54 0.70 6.13
CA ILE A 433 1.43 0.24 6.97
C ILE A 433 1.93 -0.52 8.21
N MET A 434 3.09 -1.17 8.12
CA MET A 434 3.71 -1.89 9.24
C MET A 434 4.60 -0.98 10.11
N SER A 435 4.66 0.32 9.81
CA SER A 435 5.31 1.35 10.63
C SER A 435 4.26 2.33 11.17
N GLU A 436 4.28 3.59 10.72
CA GLU A 436 3.36 4.65 11.19
C GLU A 436 2.39 5.10 10.10
N GLY A 437 2.52 4.55 8.89
CA GLY A 437 1.80 5.02 7.71
C GLY A 437 0.67 4.08 7.28
N THR A 438 0.27 4.21 6.03
CA THR A 438 -0.84 3.45 5.41
C THR A 438 -0.43 2.75 4.13
N VAL A 439 0.84 2.88 3.72
CA VAL A 439 1.31 2.33 2.46
C VAL A 439 1.63 0.85 2.63
N VAL A 440 0.89 0.01 1.93
CA VAL A 440 1.30 -1.38 1.71
C VAL A 440 2.31 -1.40 0.56
N ALA A 441 3.53 -1.83 0.82
CA ALA A 441 4.58 -1.99 -0.18
C ALA A 441 4.50 -3.38 -0.85
N PRO A 442 5.13 -3.58 -2.02
CA PRO A 442 5.14 -4.88 -2.70
C PRO A 442 5.65 -6.02 -1.81
N GLY A 443 6.66 -5.76 -0.97
CA GLY A 443 7.23 -6.75 -0.05
C GLY A 443 6.24 -7.30 0.97
N HIS A 444 5.21 -6.53 1.35
CA HIS A 444 4.21 -6.99 2.31
C HIS A 444 3.31 -8.10 1.78
N TYR A 445 3.27 -8.32 0.46
CA TYR A 445 2.53 -9.42 -0.16
C TYR A 445 3.31 -10.73 -0.21
N VAL A 446 4.53 -10.80 0.35
CA VAL A 446 5.41 -11.97 0.27
C VAL A 446 4.75 -13.27 0.73
N TYR A 447 3.95 -13.24 1.80
CA TYR A 447 3.29 -14.46 2.28
C TYR A 447 2.12 -14.89 1.39
N PHE A 448 1.40 -13.94 0.79
CA PHE A 448 0.37 -14.25 -0.21
C PHE A 448 1.02 -14.86 -1.46
N LEU A 449 2.18 -14.33 -1.86
CA LEU A 449 2.95 -14.81 -2.99
C LEU A 449 3.38 -16.27 -2.75
N LYS A 450 4.04 -16.55 -1.63
CA LYS A 450 4.51 -17.90 -1.27
C LYS A 450 3.39 -18.94 -1.30
N GLN A 451 2.21 -18.59 -0.79
CA GLN A 451 1.05 -19.51 -0.82
C GLN A 451 0.47 -19.65 -2.23
N LEU A 452 0.46 -18.59 -3.06
CA LEU A 452 0.05 -18.73 -4.47
C LEU A 452 0.99 -19.66 -5.24
N GLU A 453 2.30 -19.54 -5.01
CA GLU A 453 3.29 -20.41 -5.63
C GLU A 453 3.13 -21.87 -5.20
N SER A 454 2.90 -22.10 -3.90
CA SER A 454 2.58 -23.42 -3.33
C SER A 454 1.33 -24.02 -3.99
N ALA A 455 0.22 -23.27 -4.03
CA ALA A 455 -1.05 -23.72 -4.58
C ALA A 455 -0.98 -24.04 -6.08
N THR A 456 -0.23 -23.25 -6.85
CA THR A 456 -0.21 -23.34 -8.32
C THR A 456 0.95 -24.16 -8.87
N GLY A 457 2.01 -24.37 -8.09
CA GLY A 457 3.28 -24.93 -8.58
C GLY A 457 3.95 -24.06 -9.64
N LYS A 458 3.61 -22.76 -9.70
CA LYS A 458 4.17 -21.77 -10.62
C LYS A 458 4.92 -20.71 -9.83
N GLN A 459 5.92 -20.13 -10.46
CA GLN A 459 6.65 -18.96 -9.98
C GLN A 459 5.92 -17.67 -10.36
N TRP A 460 5.85 -16.76 -9.40
CA TRP A 460 5.13 -15.50 -9.46
C TRP A 460 6.03 -14.36 -8.95
N THR A 461 5.59 -13.12 -9.13
CA THR A 461 6.22 -11.94 -8.53
C THR A 461 5.16 -10.88 -8.25
N VAL A 462 5.50 -9.88 -7.43
CA VAL A 462 4.59 -8.77 -7.07
C VAL A 462 4.96 -7.52 -7.87
N ARG A 463 3.97 -6.83 -8.43
CA ARG A 463 4.13 -5.60 -9.21
C ARG A 463 3.17 -4.49 -8.82
#